data_AF-A0A343VQY7-F1
#
_entry.id   AF-A0A343VQY7-F1
#
_cell.length_a   1.000
_cell.length_b   1.000
_cell.length_c   1.000
_cell.angle_alpha   90.00
_cell.angle_beta   90.00
_cell.angle_gamma   90.00
#
_symmetry.space_group_name_H-M   'P 1'
#
loop_
_entity.id
_entity.type
_entity.pdbx_description
1 polymer ?
#
loop_
_entity_poly.entity_id
_entity_poly.type
_entity_poly.pdbx_seq_one_letter_code
_entity_poly.pdbx_strand_id
1 'polypeptide(L)'
;MYAGVSRSAMPAIIDLAQLWDAGILSDDSTVWVNTVSSRPALWALTDKSQLIYIHRCSDPGYMRLGAGRARWGRTHDGSREKPQLDLRFDALPGGGAEHVTVVIAHQALEQTVGVIAGHNAKRMSLAAGSYSQSGVTVIDLPAFRAHSHLAGKRANVSHTDIVRGNAAFHGLGVLTEGLSDADRALVQQHLEAFEFDIESANLHSVNEYLRTVEGYAGQFQATILRRLHSVITDQSA
;
A
#
# COMPACT_ATOMS: atom_id res chain seq x y z
N MET A 1 28.82 -3.33 11.63
CA MET A 1 29.08 -2.18 10.74
C MET A 1 28.37 -2.47 9.43
N TYR A 2 27.24 -1.82 9.16
CA TYR A 2 26.45 -2.04 7.94
C TYR A 2 27.25 -1.54 6.73
N ALA A 3 27.85 -2.48 5.98
CA ALA A 3 28.47 -2.18 4.71
C ALA A 3 27.36 -2.03 3.65
N GLY A 4 26.96 -0.79 3.40
CA GLY A 4 26.53 -0.29 2.09
C GLY A 4 25.33 -0.96 1.41
N VAL A 5 24.15 -0.36 1.58
CA VAL A 5 23.43 0.33 0.49
C VAL A 5 22.61 1.43 1.17
N SER A 6 22.97 2.70 0.99
CA SER A 6 22.06 3.79 1.35
C SER A 6 20.91 3.75 0.34
N ARG A 7 19.76 3.22 0.77
CA ARG A 7 18.52 3.28 -0.01
C ARG A 7 17.76 4.51 0.43
N SER A 8 17.20 5.23 -0.54
CA SER A 8 16.37 6.39 -0.25
C SER A 8 15.13 5.96 0.52
N ALA A 9 14.83 6.63 1.63
CA ALA A 9 13.58 6.46 2.36
C ALA A 9 12.36 7.06 1.62
N MET A 10 12.59 7.78 0.51
CA MET A 10 11.57 8.50 -0.24
C MET A 10 10.35 7.64 -0.62
N PRO A 11 10.49 6.39 -1.13
CA PRO A 11 9.32 5.58 -1.49
C PRO A 11 8.39 5.33 -0.29
N ALA A 12 8.97 5.03 0.88
CA ALA A 12 8.20 4.81 2.11
C ALA A 12 7.48 6.09 2.56
N ILE A 13 8.15 7.25 2.51
CA ILE A 13 7.53 8.54 2.87
C ILE A 13 6.38 8.88 1.91
N ILE A 14 6.54 8.64 0.61
CA ILE A 14 5.47 8.82 -0.39
C ILE A 14 4.30 7.86 -0.09
N ASP A 15 4.57 6.59 0.22
CA ASP A 15 3.53 5.62 0.57
C ASP A 15 2.76 6.09 1.81
N LEU A 16 3.44 6.49 2.88
CA LEU A 16 2.80 7.01 4.10
C LEU A 16 1.90 8.21 3.81
N ALA A 17 2.39 9.17 3.03
CA ALA A 17 1.63 10.36 2.65
C ALA A 17 0.36 10.00 1.85
N GLN A 18 0.47 9.12 0.86
CA GLN A 18 -0.67 8.72 0.04
C GLN A 18 -1.69 7.87 0.82
N LEU A 19 -1.21 6.98 1.71
CA LEU A 19 -2.09 6.19 2.57
C LEU A 19 -2.82 7.07 3.59
N TRP A 20 -2.17 8.12 4.11
CA TRP A 20 -2.78 9.11 4.99
C TRP A 20 -3.84 9.95 4.27
N ASP A 21 -3.53 10.50 3.09
CA ASP A 21 -4.47 11.29 2.28
C ASP A 21 -5.71 10.48 1.85
N ALA A 22 -5.49 9.21 1.51
CA ALA A 22 -6.56 8.27 1.20
C ALA A 22 -7.41 7.88 2.43
N GLY A 23 -6.95 8.23 3.65
CA GLY A 23 -7.58 7.88 4.92
C GLY A 23 -7.45 6.41 5.28
N ILE A 24 -6.43 5.71 4.79
CA ILE A 24 -6.06 4.37 5.27
C ILE A 24 -5.30 4.48 6.59
N LEU A 25 -4.41 5.47 6.68
CA LEU A 25 -3.79 5.93 7.92
C LEU A 25 -4.57 7.12 8.50
N SER A 26 -4.30 7.44 9.76
CA SER A 26 -4.80 8.59 10.51
C SER A 26 -3.68 9.25 11.28
N ASP A 27 -3.94 10.43 11.84
CA ASP A 27 -2.98 11.15 12.69
C ASP A 27 -2.57 10.32 13.93
N ASP A 28 -3.46 9.47 14.43
CA ASP A 28 -3.18 8.58 15.57
C ASP A 28 -2.52 7.23 15.20
N SER A 29 -2.16 7.02 13.93
CA SER A 29 -1.62 5.73 13.49
C SER A 29 -0.16 5.55 13.90
N THR A 30 0.18 4.41 14.51
CA THR A 30 1.59 4.00 14.70
C THR A 30 2.00 3.08 13.55
N VAL A 31 3.12 3.38 12.90
CA VAL A 31 3.58 2.64 11.72
C VAL A 31 5.02 2.15 11.88
N TRP A 32 5.25 0.89 11.58
CA TRP A 32 6.57 0.28 11.50
C TRP A 32 6.93 0.03 10.03
N VAL A 33 7.98 0.69 9.56
CA VAL A 33 8.43 0.58 8.17
C VAL A 33 9.94 0.38 8.11
N ASN A 34 10.35 -0.60 7.30
CA ASN A 34 11.76 -0.83 7.03
C ASN A 34 12.13 -0.20 5.67
N THR A 35 12.73 0.98 5.71
CA THR A 35 13.08 1.76 4.52
C THR A 35 14.20 1.16 3.68
N VAL A 36 14.94 0.17 4.21
CA VAL A 36 16.00 -0.54 3.49
C VAL A 36 15.53 -1.89 2.93
N SER A 37 14.36 -2.39 3.34
CA SER A 37 13.77 -3.62 2.78
C SER A 37 13.42 -3.41 1.30
N SER A 38 13.59 -4.47 0.50
CA SER A 38 13.13 -4.49 -0.88
C SER A 38 11.62 -4.71 -1.00
N ARG A 39 10.93 -5.03 0.10
CA ARG A 39 9.49 -5.27 0.11
C ARG A 39 8.75 -3.98 0.50
N PRO A 40 7.80 -3.50 -0.33
CA PRO A 40 6.99 -2.33 -0.02
C PRO A 40 5.87 -2.70 0.98
N ALA A 41 6.27 -3.03 2.20
CA ALA A 41 5.37 -3.44 3.26
C ALA A 41 5.65 -2.67 4.55
N LEU A 42 4.58 -2.38 5.29
CA LEU A 42 4.62 -1.76 6.60
C LEU A 42 3.63 -2.46 7.53
N TRP A 43 3.91 -2.41 8.82
CA TRP A 43 2.90 -2.74 9.83
C TRP A 43 2.28 -1.44 10.33
N ALA A 44 0.96 -1.43 10.53
CA ALA A 44 0.27 -0.28 11.07
C ALA A 44 -0.67 -0.70 12.21
N LEU A 45 -0.66 0.10 13.27
CA LEU A 45 -1.72 0.18 14.25
C LEU A 45 -2.61 1.36 13.87
N THR A 46 -3.71 1.05 13.19
CA THR A 46 -4.81 1.99 12.91
C THR A 46 -5.95 1.67 13.88
N ASP A 47 -7.21 1.62 13.45
CA ASP A 47 -8.30 0.92 14.15
C ASP A 47 -7.99 -0.55 14.50
N LYS A 48 -7.03 -1.18 13.81
CA LYS A 48 -6.57 -2.56 14.03
C LYS A 48 -5.06 -2.70 13.80
N SER A 49 -4.48 -3.76 14.34
CA SER A 49 -3.13 -4.22 14.01
C SER A 49 -3.16 -4.92 12.65
N GLN A 50 -2.43 -4.40 11.65
CA GLN A 50 -2.46 -4.96 10.29
C GLN A 50 -1.14 -4.78 9.55
N LEU A 51 -0.88 -5.71 8.65
CA LEU A 51 0.14 -5.54 7.62
C LEU A 51 -0.48 -4.82 6.41
N ILE A 52 0.19 -3.78 5.91
CA ILE A 52 -0.16 -3.12 4.64
C ILE A 52 0.95 -3.41 3.64
N TYR A 53 0.60 -4.02 2.50
CA TYR A 53 1.49 -4.24 1.35
C TYR A 53 1.07 -3.32 0.21
N ILE A 54 2.02 -2.55 -0.35
CA ILE A 54 1.76 -1.58 -1.42
C ILE A 54 2.33 -2.10 -2.73
N HIS A 55 1.47 -2.38 -3.71
CA HIS A 55 1.88 -2.71 -5.06
C HIS A 55 1.71 -1.50 -5.98
N ARG A 56 2.83 -0.90 -6.41
CA ARG A 56 2.85 0.17 -7.41
C ARG A 56 2.93 -0.41 -8.82
N CYS A 57 1.98 -0.05 -9.68
CA CYS A 57 1.89 -0.50 -11.06
C CYS A 57 1.36 0.61 -11.99
N SER A 58 1.51 0.46 -13.30
CA SER A 58 0.95 1.42 -14.27
C SER A 58 -0.57 1.30 -14.38
N ASP A 59 -1.07 0.07 -14.37
CA ASP A 59 -2.44 -0.31 -14.65
C ASP A 59 -3.04 -1.12 -13.48
N PRO A 60 -4.37 -1.06 -13.25
CA PRO A 60 -5.01 -1.67 -12.08
C PRO A 60 -4.94 -3.20 -12.04
N GLY A 61 -5.03 -3.86 -13.19
CA GLY A 61 -4.99 -5.33 -13.29
C GLY A 61 -6.06 -6.05 -12.45
N TYR A 62 -5.74 -7.28 -12.04
CA TYR A 62 -6.62 -8.17 -11.30
C TYR A 62 -5.92 -8.77 -10.09
N MET A 63 -6.50 -8.58 -8.91
CA MET A 63 -6.12 -9.23 -7.67
C MET A 63 -6.96 -10.48 -7.44
N ARG A 64 -6.30 -11.63 -7.29
CA ARG A 64 -6.92 -12.92 -6.98
C ARG A 64 -6.60 -13.32 -5.56
N LEU A 65 -7.64 -13.47 -4.75
CA LEU A 65 -7.55 -13.89 -3.36
C LEU A 65 -7.78 -15.40 -3.25
N GLY A 66 -6.92 -16.06 -2.50
CA GLY A 66 -7.06 -17.46 -2.09
C GLY A 66 -6.74 -17.62 -0.61
N ALA A 67 -6.83 -18.85 -0.10
CA ALA A 67 -6.49 -19.14 1.29
C ALA A 67 -5.01 -18.82 1.55
N GLY A 68 -4.75 -17.83 2.41
CA GLY A 68 -3.40 -17.43 2.81
C GLY A 68 -2.54 -16.78 1.71
N ARG A 69 -3.14 -16.40 0.57
CA ARG A 69 -2.38 -15.94 -0.61
C ARG A 69 -3.14 -14.91 -1.43
N ALA A 70 -2.43 -13.91 -1.92
CA ALA A 70 -2.92 -12.92 -2.89
C ALA A 70 -2.02 -12.91 -4.12
N ARG A 71 -2.62 -12.95 -5.32
CA ARG A 71 -1.89 -12.92 -6.59
C ARG A 71 -2.41 -11.81 -7.47
N TRP A 72 -1.51 -11.02 -8.05
CA TRP A 72 -1.89 -9.98 -8.99
C TRP A 72 -1.27 -10.21 -10.37
N GLY A 73 -2.04 -9.85 -11.40
CA GLY A 73 -1.57 -9.81 -12.78
C GLY A 73 -2.41 -8.86 -13.63
N ARG A 74 -1.90 -8.46 -14.79
CA ARG A 74 -2.56 -7.48 -15.67
C ARG A 74 -3.93 -7.92 -16.18
N THR A 75 -4.16 -9.23 -16.31
CA THR A 75 -5.41 -9.80 -16.80
C THR A 75 -5.99 -10.79 -15.80
N HIS A 76 -7.28 -11.11 -15.96
CA HIS A 76 -7.97 -12.10 -15.14
C HIS A 76 -7.21 -13.44 -15.10
N ASP A 77 -6.78 -13.94 -16.26
CA ASP A 77 -6.07 -15.23 -16.36
C ASP A 77 -4.59 -15.09 -15.96
N GLY A 78 -3.98 -13.94 -16.25
CA GLY A 78 -2.63 -13.60 -15.80
C GLY A 78 -2.48 -13.67 -14.28
N SER A 79 -3.49 -13.25 -13.52
CA SER A 79 -3.50 -13.39 -12.05
C SER A 79 -3.47 -14.85 -11.55
N ARG A 80 -3.81 -15.82 -12.42
CA ARG A 80 -3.84 -17.25 -12.10
C ARG A 80 -2.60 -17.98 -12.60
N GLU A 81 -2.24 -17.78 -13.87
CA GLU A 81 -1.27 -18.62 -14.58
C GLU A 81 0.16 -18.08 -14.48
N LYS A 82 0.32 -16.77 -14.62
CA LYS A 82 1.61 -16.07 -14.61
C LYS A 82 1.47 -14.77 -13.82
N PRO A 83 1.20 -14.86 -12.50
CA PRO A 83 1.05 -13.68 -11.67
C PRO A 83 2.36 -12.89 -11.68
N GLN A 84 2.25 -11.57 -11.77
CA GLN A 84 3.39 -10.65 -11.66
C GLN A 84 3.74 -10.38 -10.20
N LEU A 85 2.75 -10.52 -9.31
CA LEU A 85 2.93 -10.47 -7.87
C LEU A 85 2.26 -11.68 -7.24
N ASP A 86 2.96 -12.31 -6.31
CA ASP A 86 2.52 -13.51 -5.64
C ASP A 86 2.87 -13.46 -4.15
N LEU A 87 1.89 -13.04 -3.35
CA LEU A 87 2.03 -12.84 -1.92
C LEU A 87 1.51 -14.06 -1.19
N ARG A 88 2.36 -14.71 -0.40
CA ARG A 88 1.94 -15.66 0.61
C ARG A 88 1.99 -14.99 1.97
N PHE A 89 0.86 -14.94 2.67
CA PHE A 89 0.76 -14.15 3.90
C PHE A 89 1.61 -14.70 5.05
N ASP A 90 1.90 -16.01 5.04
CA ASP A 90 2.82 -16.68 5.96
C ASP A 90 4.28 -16.24 5.77
N ALA A 91 4.65 -15.78 4.57
CA ALA A 91 6.00 -15.37 4.20
C ALA A 91 6.23 -13.85 4.24
N LEU A 92 5.18 -13.08 4.55
CA LEU A 92 5.27 -11.63 4.70
C LEU A 92 5.97 -11.25 6.02
N PRO A 93 6.67 -10.11 6.05
CA PRO A 93 7.36 -9.67 7.26
C PRO A 93 6.38 -9.42 8.41
N GLY A 94 6.87 -9.57 9.63
CA GLY A 94 6.02 -9.60 10.84
C GLY A 94 5.38 -10.97 11.09
N GLY A 95 5.15 -11.78 10.06
CA GLY A 95 4.65 -13.16 10.16
C GLY A 95 3.16 -13.28 10.52
N GLY A 96 2.45 -14.21 9.86
CA GLY A 96 1.14 -14.73 10.31
C GLY A 96 0.05 -13.68 10.61
N ALA A 97 0.02 -12.57 9.88
CA ALA A 97 -0.88 -11.47 10.15
C ALA A 97 -2.36 -11.87 10.05
N GLU A 98 -3.15 -11.58 11.09
CA GLU A 98 -4.61 -11.76 11.08
C GLU A 98 -5.28 -10.82 10.08
N HIS A 99 -4.70 -9.63 9.91
CA HIS A 99 -5.20 -8.61 8.99
C HIS A 99 -4.11 -8.22 7.99
N VAL A 100 -4.41 -8.42 6.71
CA VAL A 100 -3.54 -8.05 5.59
C VAL A 100 -4.31 -7.13 4.65
N THR A 101 -3.77 -5.94 4.41
CA THR A 101 -4.29 -4.99 3.44
C THR A 101 -3.34 -4.88 2.26
N VAL A 102 -3.82 -5.22 1.06
CA VAL A 102 -3.05 -5.08 -0.18
C VAL A 102 -3.55 -3.85 -0.93
N VAL A 103 -2.72 -2.82 -1.01
CA VAL A 103 -3.00 -1.56 -1.68
C VAL A 103 -2.42 -1.62 -3.09
N ILE A 104 -3.25 -1.37 -4.09
CA ILE A 104 -2.82 -1.26 -5.49
C ILE A 104 -2.80 0.23 -5.85
N ALA A 105 -1.60 0.75 -6.05
CA ALA A 105 -1.37 2.13 -6.44
C ALA A 105 -1.04 2.18 -7.94
N HIS A 106 -1.93 2.77 -8.74
CA HIS A 106 -1.77 2.91 -10.19
C HIS A 106 -2.16 4.29 -10.69
N GLN A 107 -1.86 4.58 -11.95
CA GLN A 107 -2.10 5.90 -12.56
C GLN A 107 -3.32 5.94 -13.48
N ALA A 108 -3.90 4.80 -13.84
CA ALA A 108 -5.10 4.74 -14.68
C ALA A 108 -6.39 5.12 -13.91
N LEU A 109 -6.69 6.42 -13.81
CA LEU A 109 -7.79 6.97 -12.99
C LEU A 109 -9.21 6.54 -13.41
N GLU A 110 -9.40 6.13 -14.67
CA GLU A 110 -10.71 5.70 -15.21
C GLU A 110 -10.94 4.19 -15.12
N GLN A 111 -9.98 3.45 -14.59
CA GLN A 111 -10.05 2.01 -14.45
C GLN A 111 -9.92 1.61 -12.99
N THR A 112 -10.53 0.49 -12.63
CA THR A 112 -10.48 -0.03 -11.27
C THR A 112 -9.87 -1.43 -11.24
N VAL A 113 -9.25 -1.77 -10.12
CA VAL A 113 -8.75 -3.12 -9.85
C VAL A 113 -9.89 -4.13 -9.92
N GLY A 114 -9.67 -5.22 -10.66
CA GLY A 114 -10.57 -6.37 -10.61
C GLY A 114 -10.22 -7.26 -9.42
N VAL A 115 -11.14 -7.48 -8.48
CA VAL A 115 -10.93 -8.47 -7.40
C VAL A 115 -11.60 -9.79 -7.76
N ILE A 116 -10.90 -10.90 -7.61
CA ILE A 116 -11.38 -12.25 -7.86
C ILE A 116 -11.26 -13.04 -6.57
N ALA A 117 -12.38 -13.48 -6.01
CA ALA A 117 -12.39 -14.10 -4.69
C ALA A 117 -13.49 -15.18 -4.55
N GLY A 118 -13.51 -15.81 -3.37
CA GLY A 118 -14.42 -16.90 -3.03
C GLY A 118 -14.10 -18.23 -3.73
N HIS A 119 -14.81 -19.28 -3.32
CA HIS A 119 -14.60 -20.65 -3.82
C HIS A 119 -14.77 -20.81 -5.33
N ASN A 120 -15.65 -20.01 -5.93
CA ASN A 120 -15.92 -20.04 -7.37
C ASN A 120 -15.08 -19.04 -8.18
N ALA A 121 -14.10 -18.38 -7.55
CA ALA A 121 -13.22 -17.41 -8.20
C ALA A 121 -13.97 -16.38 -9.06
N LYS A 122 -15.02 -15.78 -8.48
CA LYS A 122 -15.85 -14.79 -9.16
C LYS A 122 -15.25 -13.40 -9.02
N ARG A 123 -15.50 -12.55 -10.03
CA ARG A 123 -15.20 -11.13 -9.94
C ARG A 123 -16.11 -10.50 -8.89
N MET A 124 -15.51 -9.77 -7.95
CA MET A 124 -16.18 -9.08 -6.86
C MET A 124 -16.28 -7.58 -7.17
N SER A 125 -17.33 -6.93 -6.65
CA SER A 125 -17.44 -5.48 -6.69
C SER A 125 -16.60 -4.85 -5.58
N LEU A 126 -15.93 -3.74 -5.92
CA LEU A 126 -15.31 -2.86 -4.94
C LEU A 126 -16.37 -1.89 -4.38
N ALA A 127 -16.50 -1.83 -3.07
CA ALA A 127 -17.27 -0.79 -2.39
C ALA A 127 -16.33 0.34 -1.99
N ALA A 128 -16.58 1.55 -2.52
CA ALA A 128 -15.74 2.73 -2.30
C ALA A 128 -14.24 2.47 -2.55
N GLY A 129 -13.92 1.70 -3.59
CA GLY A 129 -12.54 1.33 -3.96
C GLY A 129 -11.93 0.22 -3.10
N SER A 130 -12.70 -0.50 -2.28
CA SER A 130 -12.19 -1.59 -1.44
C SER A 130 -13.02 -2.87 -1.51
N TYR A 131 -12.37 -4.01 -1.25
CA TYR A 131 -13.02 -5.30 -1.02
C TYR A 131 -12.36 -6.00 0.15
N SER A 132 -13.15 -6.57 1.06
CA SER A 132 -12.64 -7.30 2.23
C SER A 132 -13.25 -8.69 2.31
N GLN A 133 -12.42 -9.69 2.62
CA GLN A 133 -12.86 -11.06 2.91
C GLN A 133 -11.86 -11.74 3.85
N SER A 134 -12.36 -12.34 4.95
CA SER A 134 -11.60 -13.23 5.83
C SER A 134 -10.25 -12.64 6.30
N GLY A 135 -10.26 -11.40 6.79
CA GLY A 135 -9.05 -10.71 7.29
C GLY A 135 -8.18 -10.09 6.19
N VAL A 136 -8.48 -10.31 4.91
CA VAL A 136 -7.76 -9.70 3.79
C VAL A 136 -8.56 -8.55 3.21
N THR A 137 -7.93 -7.40 3.02
CA THR A 137 -8.50 -6.23 2.36
C THR A 137 -7.70 -5.93 1.09
N VAL A 138 -8.39 -5.65 -0.01
CA VAL A 138 -7.78 -5.12 -1.24
C VAL A 138 -8.28 -3.70 -1.43
N ILE A 139 -7.36 -2.77 -1.64
CA ILE A 139 -7.67 -1.36 -1.87
C ILE A 139 -7.14 -0.95 -3.24
N ASP A 140 -8.03 -0.42 -4.07
CA ASP A 140 -7.70 0.34 -5.27
C ASP A 140 -7.46 1.79 -4.83
N LEU A 141 -6.20 2.20 -4.71
CA LEU A 141 -5.86 3.48 -4.09
C LEU A 141 -6.47 4.69 -4.83
N PRO A 142 -6.39 4.79 -6.18
CA PRO A 142 -7.03 5.88 -6.92
C PRO A 142 -8.56 5.96 -6.75
N ALA A 143 -9.24 4.82 -6.64
CA ALA A 143 -10.69 4.76 -6.46
C ALA A 143 -11.13 4.79 -4.99
N PHE A 144 -10.20 4.63 -4.04
CA PHE A 144 -10.52 4.53 -2.61
C PHE A 144 -10.98 5.86 -2.04
N ARG A 145 -12.08 5.83 -1.30
CA ARG A 145 -12.62 7.01 -0.62
C ARG A 145 -12.97 6.64 0.82
N ALA A 146 -12.02 6.79 1.74
CA ALA A 146 -12.33 6.63 3.18
C ALA A 146 -13.39 7.64 3.65
N HIS A 147 -13.37 8.85 3.07
CA HIS A 147 -14.15 10.01 3.49
C HIS A 147 -15.68 9.90 3.29
N SER A 148 -16.18 8.97 2.46
CA SER A 148 -17.62 8.80 2.26
C SER A 148 -18.27 7.79 3.21
N HIS A 149 -17.50 6.95 3.91
CA HIS A 149 -18.05 5.92 4.81
C HIS A 149 -17.63 6.05 6.29
N LEU A 150 -16.56 6.81 6.62
CA LEU A 150 -16.01 6.87 7.98
C LEU A 150 -16.00 8.28 8.61
N ALA A 151 -16.33 9.33 7.87
CA ALA A 151 -16.28 10.73 8.35
C ALA A 151 -17.17 11.03 9.58
N GLY A 152 -18.12 10.15 9.91
CA GLY A 152 -18.94 10.26 11.12
C GLY A 152 -18.63 9.25 12.23
N LYS A 153 -17.63 8.38 12.09
CA LYS A 153 -17.44 7.20 12.97
C LYS A 153 -15.99 6.83 13.30
N ARG A 154 -15.01 7.69 13.12
CA ARG A 154 -13.72 7.53 13.82
C ARG A 154 -13.90 7.97 15.27
N ALA A 155 -14.59 7.14 16.06
CA ALA A 155 -14.47 7.23 17.50
C ALA A 155 -13.00 7.01 17.85
N ASN A 156 -12.46 7.71 18.86
CA ASN A 156 -11.15 7.38 19.44
C ASN A 156 -11.14 5.89 19.77
N VAL A 157 -10.53 5.07 18.90
CA VAL A 157 -10.46 3.62 19.10
C VAL A 157 -9.40 3.43 20.16
N SER A 158 -9.83 3.30 21.42
CA SER A 158 -8.92 2.90 22.48
C SER A 158 -8.46 1.48 22.22
N HIS A 159 -7.20 1.31 21.84
CA HIS A 159 -6.61 -0.01 21.68
C HIS A 159 -6.37 -0.65 23.04
N THR A 160 -6.75 -1.91 23.18
CA THR A 160 -6.33 -2.72 24.33
C THR A 160 -4.82 -2.96 24.26
N ASP A 161 -4.19 -3.21 25.40
CA ASP A 161 -2.76 -3.48 25.45
C ASP A 161 -2.37 -4.74 24.66
N ILE A 162 -3.31 -5.68 24.48
CA ILE A 162 -3.13 -6.85 23.62
C ILE A 162 -2.98 -6.43 22.16
N VAL A 163 -3.81 -5.52 21.65
CA VAL A 163 -3.73 -5.05 20.26
C VAL A 163 -2.45 -4.24 20.04
N ARG A 164 -2.08 -3.37 21.00
CA ARG A 164 -0.81 -2.62 20.96
C ARG A 164 0.40 -3.56 20.96
N GLY A 165 0.41 -4.53 21.87
CA GLY A 165 1.48 -5.52 21.97
C GLY A 165 1.59 -6.40 20.73
N ASN A 166 0.46 -6.80 20.14
CA ASN A 166 0.44 -7.51 18.87
C ASN A 166 1.07 -6.67 17.74
N ALA A 167 0.67 -5.39 17.62
CA ALA A 167 1.20 -4.50 16.61
C ALA A 167 2.71 -4.25 16.78
N ALA A 168 3.17 -4.03 18.01
CA ALA A 168 4.59 -3.85 18.30
C ALA A 168 5.41 -5.13 17.98
N PHE A 169 4.89 -6.30 18.32
CA PHE A 169 5.55 -7.58 18.03
C PHE A 169 5.75 -7.79 16.53
N HIS A 170 4.68 -7.67 15.74
CA HIS A 170 4.76 -7.86 14.30
C HIS A 170 5.49 -6.70 13.60
N GLY A 171 5.29 -5.47 14.06
CA GLY A 171 5.96 -4.27 13.57
C GLY A 171 7.48 -4.34 13.73
N LEU A 172 7.97 -4.86 14.86
CA LEU A 172 9.39 -5.15 15.04
C LEU A 172 9.90 -6.21 14.05
N GLY A 173 9.07 -7.20 13.72
CA GLY A 173 9.37 -8.16 12.66
C GLY A 173 9.49 -7.51 11.27
N VAL A 174 8.73 -6.45 11.00
CA VAL A 174 8.88 -5.63 9.78
C VAL A 174 10.16 -4.80 9.83
N LEU A 175 10.39 -4.03 10.91
CA LEU A 175 11.58 -3.18 11.07
C LEU A 175 12.89 -3.96 10.88
N THR A 176 12.92 -5.21 11.33
CA THR A 176 14.14 -6.01 11.37
C THR A 176 14.24 -7.04 10.24
N GLU A 177 13.34 -6.98 9.25
CA GLU A 177 13.39 -7.82 8.07
C GLU A 177 14.72 -7.64 7.31
N GLY A 178 15.42 -8.74 7.04
CA GLY A 178 16.68 -8.73 6.30
C GLY A 178 17.89 -8.17 7.06
N LEU A 179 17.73 -7.74 8.32
CA LEU A 179 18.84 -7.33 9.17
C LEU A 179 19.62 -8.55 9.70
N SER A 180 20.89 -8.33 10.04
CA SER A 180 21.67 -9.31 10.81
C SER A 180 21.15 -9.44 12.25
N ASP A 181 21.47 -10.53 12.94
CA ASP A 181 21.04 -10.71 14.34
C ASP A 181 21.60 -9.62 15.27
N ALA A 182 22.83 -9.14 15.00
CA ALA A 182 23.44 -8.05 15.76
C ALA A 182 22.70 -6.72 15.56
N ASP A 183 22.33 -6.39 14.32
CA ASP A 183 21.59 -5.15 14.02
C ASP A 183 20.15 -5.24 14.52
N ARG A 184 19.52 -6.42 14.44
CA ARG A 184 18.21 -6.68 15.05
C ARG A 184 18.25 -6.43 16.56
N ALA A 185 19.25 -6.96 17.26
CA ALA A 185 19.41 -6.73 18.70
C ALA A 185 19.61 -5.24 19.02
N LEU A 186 20.37 -4.52 18.19
CA LEU A 186 20.58 -3.08 18.35
C LEU A 186 19.27 -2.29 18.19
N VAL A 187 18.47 -2.58 17.16
CA VAL A 187 17.15 -1.97 16.97
C VAL A 187 16.24 -2.26 18.17
N GLN A 188 16.22 -3.50 18.65
CA GLN A 188 15.40 -3.90 19.80
C GLN A 188 15.79 -3.19 21.11
N GLN A 189 17.08 -2.96 21.33
CA GLN A 189 17.59 -2.29 22.53
C GLN A 189 17.40 -0.77 22.49
N HIS A 190 17.25 -0.18 21.30
CA HIS A 190 17.23 1.27 21.09
C HIS A 190 16.05 1.72 20.22
N LEU A 191 14.88 1.10 20.37
CA LEU A 191 13.68 1.38 19.57
C LEU A 191 13.34 2.88 19.51
N GLU A 192 13.42 3.58 20.65
CA GLU A 192 13.16 5.02 20.77
C GLU A 192 14.07 5.87 19.87
N ALA A 193 15.28 5.41 19.57
CA ALA A 193 16.21 6.14 18.68
C ALA A 193 15.80 6.07 17.20
N PHE A 194 14.86 5.17 16.85
CA PHE A 194 14.33 4.98 15.49
C PHE A 194 12.88 5.44 15.37
N GLU A 195 12.34 6.11 16.38
CA GLU A 195 11.00 6.67 16.39
C GLU A 195 11.01 8.10 15.83
N PHE A 196 10.05 8.40 14.95
CA PHE A 196 9.93 9.70 14.31
C PHE A 196 8.46 10.10 14.26
N ASP A 197 8.16 11.28 14.78
CA ASP A 197 6.86 11.92 14.60
C ASP A 197 6.79 12.57 13.22
N ILE A 198 5.80 12.17 12.42
CA ILE A 198 5.52 12.80 11.13
C ILE A 198 4.21 13.57 11.25
N GLU A 199 4.33 14.88 11.43
CA GLU A 199 3.16 15.77 11.51
C GLU A 199 2.33 15.75 10.22
N SER A 200 1.01 15.89 10.36
CA SER A 200 0.05 15.94 9.24
C SER A 200 0.40 17.02 8.20
N ALA A 201 0.98 18.15 8.63
CA ALA A 201 1.45 19.21 7.74
C ALA A 201 2.58 18.74 6.80
N ASN A 202 3.46 17.85 7.26
CA ASN A 202 4.52 17.26 6.45
C ASN A 202 3.93 16.29 5.41
N LEU A 203 3.00 15.43 5.83
CA LEU A 203 2.30 14.51 4.92
C LEU A 203 1.50 15.26 3.85
N HIS A 204 0.82 16.34 4.26
CA HIS A 204 0.10 17.23 3.35
C HIS A 204 1.03 17.85 2.30
N SER A 205 2.16 18.41 2.76
CA SER A 205 3.16 19.03 1.88
C SER A 205 3.71 18.02 0.86
N VAL A 206 4.03 16.79 1.28
CA VAL A 206 4.48 15.72 0.38
C VAL A 206 3.43 15.46 -0.71
N ASN A 207 2.15 15.32 -0.35
CA ASN A 207 1.09 15.10 -1.32
C ASN A 207 0.85 16.30 -2.26
N GLU A 208 1.03 17.53 -1.79
CA GLU A 208 0.99 18.72 -2.65
C GLU A 208 2.11 18.72 -3.70
N TYR A 209 3.34 18.37 -3.30
CA TYR A 209 4.46 18.24 -4.23
C TYR A 209 4.23 17.12 -5.23
N LEU A 210 3.71 15.96 -4.80
CA LEU A 210 3.37 14.86 -5.69
C LEU A 210 2.33 15.28 -6.73
N ARG A 211 1.23 15.91 -6.29
CA ARG A 211 0.19 16.45 -7.19
C ARG A 211 0.75 17.47 -8.18
N THR A 212 1.70 18.30 -7.74
CA THR A 212 2.36 19.28 -8.61
C THR A 212 3.18 18.59 -9.71
N VAL A 213 3.98 17.59 -9.34
CA VAL A 213 4.78 16.79 -10.30
C VAL A 213 3.88 16.03 -11.27
N GLU A 214 2.80 15.41 -10.77
CA GLU A 214 1.81 14.72 -11.59
C GLU A 214 1.10 15.66 -12.57
N GLY A 215 0.72 16.85 -12.10
CA GLY A 215 0.12 17.90 -12.94
C GLY A 215 1.04 18.33 -14.07
N TYR A 216 2.34 18.48 -13.79
CA TYR A 216 3.34 18.78 -14.82
C TYR A 216 3.50 17.62 -15.82
N ALA A 217 3.59 16.37 -15.34
CA ALA A 217 3.68 15.19 -16.19
C ALA A 217 2.45 15.02 -17.10
N GLY A 218 1.25 15.31 -16.58
CA GLY A 218 -0.01 15.24 -17.33
C GLY A 218 -0.07 16.17 -18.54
N GLN A 219 0.61 17.32 -18.50
CA GLN A 219 0.69 18.25 -19.65
C GLN A 219 1.41 17.62 -20.86
N PHE A 220 2.46 16.82 -20.61
CA PHE A 220 3.15 16.09 -21.67
C PHE A 220 2.27 14.99 -22.25
N GLN A 221 1.59 14.22 -21.40
CA GLN A 221 0.68 13.16 -21.84
C GLN A 221 -0.44 13.71 -22.73
N ALA A 222 -1.10 14.80 -22.31
CA ALA A 222 -2.14 15.45 -23.09
C ALA A 222 -1.61 15.97 -24.45
N THR A 223 -0.38 16.51 -24.47
CA THR A 223 0.26 16.98 -25.70
C THR A 223 0.58 15.82 -26.65
N ILE A 224 1.11 14.71 -26.14
CA ILE A 224 1.41 13.51 -26.92
C ILE A 224 0.12 12.95 -27.54
N LEU A 225 -0.94 12.77 -26.74
CA LEU A 225 -2.22 12.25 -27.22
C LEU A 225 -2.84 13.15 -28.30
N ARG A 226 -2.79 14.47 -28.13
CA ARG A 226 -3.28 15.42 -29.14
C ARG A 226 -2.51 15.29 -30.47
N ARG A 227 -1.18 15.18 -30.41
CA ARG A 227 -0.32 14.99 -31.60
C ARG A 227 -0.56 13.65 -32.28
N LEU A 228 -0.77 12.58 -31.52
CA LEU A 228 -1.13 11.28 -32.08
C LEU A 228 -2.47 11.33 -32.80
N HIS A 229 -3.47 11.98 -32.19
CA HIS A 229 -4.79 12.11 -32.80
C HIS A 229 -4.75 12.90 -34.12
N SER A 230 -4.03 14.03 -34.18
CA SER A 230 -3.91 14.80 -35.41
C SER A 230 -3.27 14.00 -36.56
N VAL A 231 -2.24 13.21 -36.26
CA VAL A 231 -1.58 12.34 -37.27
C VAL A 231 -2.54 11.27 -37.81
N ILE A 232 -3.37 10.67 -36.94
CA ILE A 232 -4.35 9.65 -37.35
C ILE A 232 -5.45 10.26 -38.23
N THR A 233 -5.94 11.46 -37.88
CA THR A 233 -6.96 12.15 -38.66
C THR A 233 -6.45 12.57 -40.04
N ASP A 234 -5.21 13.08 -40.13
CA ASP A 234 -4.60 13.49 -41.39
C ASP A 234 -4.27 12.30 -42.34
N GLN A 235 -4.09 11.09 -41.81
CA GLN A 235 -3.89 9.87 -42.61
C GLN A 235 -5.19 9.21 -43.07
N SER A 236 -6.34 9.64 -42.54
CA SER A 236 -7.66 9.09 -42.85
C SER A 236 -8.47 9.95 -43.83
N ALA A 237 -7.88 11.06 -44.30
CA ALA A 237 -8.42 11.98 -45.31
C ALA A 237 -7.68 11.82 -46.64
#